data_AF-A0A846DQ89-F1
#
_entry.id   AF-A0A846DQ89-F1
#
_cell.length_a   1.000
_cell.length_b   1.000
_cell.length_c   1.000
_cell.angle_alpha   90.00
_cell.angle_beta   90.00
_cell.angle_gamma   90.00
#
_symmetry.space_group_name_H-M   'P 1'
#
loop_
_entity.id
_entity.type
_entity.pdbx_description
1 polymer ?
#
loop_
_entity_poly.entity_id
_entity_poly.type
_entity_poly.pdbx_seq_one_letter_code
_entity_poly.pdbx_strand_id
1 'polypeptide(L)'
;MIISQIKLLANSEVSITVFILNLKVNGKDKHIKQCNIIFQVSFEIYQHIEEICLLNLKPEICSPIYGNEFKHEFDIQIEATLDPALLPTLAKNATNAEEAAAYLQQLSQEQPDHPILSTYSWYALEVKQKQDQGETKYTTLWKYLNPSLITADGIDPEKMNEAMNNFAKEWADTNGSVISEDVITQAIEEINEGITQTFEELTNSFSEMTEEIVSETMAEMNSAFEELADSFSELSIDLEKENIFEAIIDFFKAEEWQFQIIQEQQTLRLIFKGNNGQWDCYARAREKQQQFVFYSICPIKILDSKIQAIAEFIARANYGMIIGNFELNFTNGEIRYKTSIDVQGDLISSALIKQVVYANVTMMDEYLPGILAVVDKDVSSAEAIAEIEN
;
A
#
# COMPACT_ATOMS: atom_id res chain seq x y z
N MET A 1 2.84 37.86 6.79
CA MET A 1 2.91 36.92 5.65
C MET A 1 3.90 37.53 4.68
N ILE A 2 5.09 36.94 4.56
CA ILE A 2 6.16 37.50 3.72
C ILE A 2 6.01 36.84 2.36
N ILE A 3 5.21 37.45 1.50
CA ILE A 3 5.08 37.00 0.11
C ILE A 3 6.25 37.61 -0.65
N SER A 4 7.24 36.78 -0.97
CA SER A 4 8.42 37.18 -1.73
C SER A 4 8.74 36.12 -2.77
N GLN A 5 9.25 36.57 -3.91
CA GLN A 5 9.78 35.70 -4.94
C GLN A 5 11.28 35.54 -4.69
N ILE A 6 11.75 34.29 -4.65
CA ILE A 6 13.16 33.97 -4.47
C ILE A 6 13.57 33.08 -5.64
N LYS A 7 14.75 33.36 -6.20
CA LYS A 7 15.37 32.55 -7.24
C LYS A 7 16.37 31.61 -6.56
N LEU A 8 16.14 30.31 -6.67
CA LEU A 8 17.07 29.28 -6.24
C LEU A 8 17.85 28.76 -7.45
N LEU A 9 19.12 28.45 -7.26
CA LEU A 9 20.04 28.04 -8.31
C LEU A 9 20.45 26.58 -8.16
N ALA A 10 20.24 25.80 -9.21
CA ALA A 10 20.79 24.45 -9.26
C ALA A 10 22.24 24.49 -9.76
N ASN A 11 22.51 25.29 -10.79
CA ASN A 11 23.84 25.56 -11.33
C ASN A 11 23.83 26.91 -12.09
N SER A 12 24.92 27.24 -12.79
CA SER A 12 25.05 28.51 -13.53
C SER A 12 24.02 28.73 -14.63
N GLU A 13 23.34 27.68 -15.10
CA GLU A 13 22.38 27.71 -16.20
C GLU A 13 20.94 27.42 -15.76
N VAL A 14 20.77 26.67 -14.67
CA VAL A 14 19.47 26.18 -14.18
C VAL A 14 19.09 26.85 -12.87
N SER A 15 17.89 27.44 -12.85
CA SER A 15 17.33 28.09 -11.67
C SER A 15 15.82 27.94 -11.62
N ILE A 16 15.27 27.82 -10.42
CA ILE A 16 13.84 27.82 -10.18
C ILE A 16 13.43 29.10 -9.46
N THR A 17 12.30 29.66 -9.85
CA THR A 17 11.72 30.81 -9.14
C THR A 17 10.58 30.30 -8.27
N VAL A 18 10.66 30.55 -6.97
CA VAL A 18 9.70 30.05 -5.98
C VAL A 18 8.94 31.21 -5.33
N PHE A 19 7.66 30.99 -5.02
CA PHE A 19 6.83 31.94 -4.30
C PHE A 19 6.74 31.55 -2.83
N ILE A 20 7.43 32.28 -1.95
CA ILE A 20 7.41 31.98 -0.51
C ILE A 20 6.04 32.32 0.06
N LEU A 21 5.38 31.31 0.62
CA LEU A 21 4.13 31.44 1.37
C LEU A 21 4.38 31.70 2.85
N ASN A 22 5.40 31.02 3.40
CA ASN A 22 5.75 31.11 4.81
C ASN A 22 7.25 30.82 5.01
N LEU A 23 7.84 31.46 6.00
CA LEU A 23 9.18 31.18 6.47
C LEU A 23 9.14 31.09 7.99
N LYS A 24 9.73 30.04 8.56
CA LYS A 24 9.82 29.83 10.00
C LYS A 24 11.29 29.73 10.38
N VAL A 25 11.70 30.53 11.36
CA VAL A 25 13.02 30.45 11.99
C VAL A 25 12.81 30.04 13.45
N ASN A 26 13.47 28.97 13.87
CA ASN A 26 13.49 28.54 15.28
C ASN A 26 14.89 28.77 15.85
N GLY A 27 14.99 29.50 16.97
CA GLY A 27 16.25 29.87 17.59
C GLY A 27 16.09 30.86 18.75
N LYS A 28 17.19 31.13 19.46
CA LYS A 28 17.30 32.18 20.48
C LYS A 28 18.62 32.92 20.32
N ASP A 29 18.64 34.23 20.55
CA ASP A 29 19.84 35.07 20.68
C ASP A 29 20.94 34.82 19.63
N LYS A 30 20.62 35.05 18.34
CA LYS A 30 21.51 34.81 17.17
C LYS A 30 21.97 33.36 16.97
N HIS A 31 21.31 32.41 17.61
CA HIS A 31 21.52 31.00 17.39
C HIS A 31 20.27 30.40 16.75
N ILE A 32 20.26 30.33 15.42
CA ILE A 32 19.21 29.68 14.64
C ILE A 32 19.48 28.18 14.63
N LYS A 33 18.50 27.39 15.08
CA LYS A 33 18.54 25.93 15.06
C LYS A 33 17.89 25.32 13.82
N GLN A 34 16.94 26.04 13.22
CA GLN A 34 16.20 25.56 12.07
C GLN A 34 15.62 26.73 11.28
N CYS A 35 15.61 26.60 9.95
CA CYS A 35 14.94 27.52 9.04
C CYS A 35 14.12 26.71 8.03
N ASN A 36 12.80 26.84 8.06
CA ASN A 36 11.92 26.19 7.10
C ASN A 36 11.29 27.23 6.19
N ILE A 37 11.22 26.91 4.90
CA ILE A 37 10.46 27.67 3.91
C ILE A 37 9.32 26.80 3.40
N ILE A 38 8.17 27.44 3.20
CA ILE A 38 7.04 26.87 2.49
C ILE A 38 6.83 27.75 1.27
N PHE A 39 6.87 27.16 0.09
CA PHE A 39 6.73 27.90 -1.16
C PHE A 39 5.88 27.16 -2.17
N GLN A 40 5.44 27.90 -3.18
CA GLN A 40 4.67 27.36 -4.31
C GLN A 40 5.45 27.45 -5.61
N VAL A 41 5.23 26.44 -6.45
CA VAL A 41 5.74 26.32 -7.82
C VAL A 41 4.62 25.79 -8.73
N SER A 42 4.72 26.09 -10.04
CA SER A 42 3.82 25.46 -11.02
C SER A 42 4.15 23.97 -11.16
N PHE A 43 3.22 23.21 -11.74
CA PHE A 43 3.42 21.79 -11.99
C PHE A 43 4.65 21.53 -12.88
N GLU A 44 4.90 22.36 -13.88
CA GLU A 44 6.05 22.20 -14.79
C GLU A 44 7.39 22.41 -14.08
N ILE A 45 7.45 23.38 -13.16
CA ILE A 45 8.64 23.59 -12.33
C ILE A 45 8.84 22.41 -11.38
N TYR A 46 7.76 21.89 -10.81
CA TYR A 46 7.81 20.71 -9.94
C TYR A 46 8.31 19.46 -10.69
N GLN A 47 7.82 19.20 -11.90
CA GLN A 47 8.33 18.08 -12.72
C GLN A 47 9.84 18.20 -12.95
N HIS A 48 10.33 19.42 -13.18
CA HIS A 48 11.77 19.65 -13.31
C HIS A 48 12.52 19.42 -11.99
N ILE A 49 11.94 19.79 -10.85
CA ILE A 49 12.52 19.50 -9.53
C ILE A 49 12.66 17.99 -9.34
N GLU A 50 11.65 17.19 -9.68
CA GLU A 50 11.70 15.72 -9.60
C GLU A 50 12.72 15.12 -10.57
N GLU A 51 12.68 15.50 -11.84
CA GLU A 51 13.50 14.91 -12.92
C GLU A 51 15.00 14.97 -12.62
N ILE A 52 15.45 16.06 -11.99
CA ILE A 52 16.86 16.28 -11.65
C ILE A 52 17.10 16.42 -10.13
N CYS A 53 16.17 15.94 -9.31
CA CYS A 53 16.28 15.81 -7.84
C CYS A 53 16.70 17.10 -7.11
N LEU A 54 16.19 18.27 -7.53
CA LEU A 54 16.44 19.54 -6.83
C LEU A 54 15.86 19.50 -5.42
N LEU A 55 16.40 20.31 -4.49
CA LEU A 55 15.95 20.35 -3.09
C LEU A 55 16.19 19.03 -2.35
N ASN A 56 17.18 18.26 -2.80
CA ASN A 56 17.48 16.91 -2.29
C ASN A 56 16.22 16.02 -2.30
N LEU A 57 15.36 16.21 -3.30
CA LEU A 57 14.10 15.48 -3.48
C LEU A 57 14.35 14.28 -4.38
N LYS A 58 14.92 13.22 -3.80
CA LYS A 58 15.17 11.98 -4.53
C LYS A 58 13.97 11.03 -4.41
N PRO A 59 13.56 10.33 -5.47
CA PRO A 59 12.38 9.45 -5.44
C PRO A 59 12.43 8.38 -4.34
N GLU A 60 13.60 7.85 -4.05
CA GLU A 60 13.81 6.71 -3.17
C GLU A 60 13.58 7.04 -1.68
N ILE A 61 13.61 8.33 -1.34
CA ILE A 61 13.37 8.82 0.03
C ILE A 61 12.01 9.49 0.18
N CYS A 62 11.11 9.31 -0.80
CA CYS A 62 9.75 9.84 -0.79
C CYS A 62 8.75 8.76 -0.34
N SER A 63 7.77 9.17 0.47
CA SER A 63 6.63 8.32 0.78
C SER A 63 5.75 8.14 -0.48
N PRO A 64 4.85 7.15 -0.49
CA PRO A 64 3.84 7.04 -1.52
C PRO A 64 2.93 8.27 -1.47
N ILE A 65 2.31 8.58 -2.61
CA ILE A 65 1.37 9.69 -2.70
C ILE A 65 0.07 9.31 -1.99
N TYR A 66 -0.29 10.09 -0.97
CA TYR A 66 -1.62 10.09 -0.40
C TYR A 66 -2.57 10.91 -1.28
N GLY A 67 -3.66 10.30 -1.73
CA GLY A 67 -4.69 10.95 -2.55
C GLY A 67 -4.65 10.53 -4.02
N ASN A 68 -4.97 11.46 -4.92
CA ASN A 68 -4.92 11.21 -6.36
C ASN A 68 -3.57 11.69 -6.91
N GLU A 69 -3.32 11.51 -8.21
CA GLU A 69 -2.16 12.11 -8.85
C GLU A 69 -2.19 13.65 -8.80
N PHE A 70 -0.99 14.26 -8.82
CA PHE A 70 -0.85 15.69 -9.00
C PHE A 70 -1.39 16.12 -10.37
N LYS A 71 -2.09 17.25 -10.40
CA LYS A 71 -2.74 17.78 -11.62
C LYS A 71 -2.03 19.05 -12.10
N HIS A 72 -1.92 19.18 -13.42
CA HIS A 72 -1.29 20.33 -14.07
C HIS A 72 -1.92 21.69 -13.74
N GLU A 73 -3.21 21.71 -13.39
CA GLU A 73 -3.99 22.95 -13.22
C GLU A 73 -3.76 23.65 -11.88
N PHE A 74 -3.11 22.99 -10.91
CA PHE A 74 -2.92 23.51 -9.56
C PHE A 74 -1.44 23.66 -9.21
N ASP A 75 -1.11 24.73 -8.50
CA ASP A 75 0.24 24.92 -7.97
C ASP A 75 0.56 23.89 -6.88
N ILE A 76 1.84 23.50 -6.84
CA ILE A 76 2.37 22.56 -5.86
C ILE A 76 3.08 23.35 -4.76
N GLN A 77 2.76 23.01 -3.52
CA GLN A 77 3.37 23.57 -2.33
C GLN A 77 4.44 22.61 -1.80
N ILE A 78 5.64 23.12 -1.57
CA ILE A 78 6.76 22.38 -0.99
C ILE A 78 7.16 23.05 0.32
N GLU A 79 7.27 22.26 1.39
CA GLU A 79 7.98 22.64 2.61
C GLU A 79 9.41 22.11 2.53
N ALA A 80 10.40 22.96 2.78
CA ALA A 80 11.81 22.58 2.79
C ALA A 80 12.54 23.20 3.99
N THR A 81 13.58 22.54 4.47
CA THR A 81 14.44 23.04 5.55
C THR A 81 15.85 23.33 5.04
N LEU A 82 16.47 24.38 5.58
CA LEU A 82 17.81 24.80 5.20
C LEU A 82 18.86 23.85 5.79
N ASP A 83 19.92 23.62 5.02
CA ASP A 83 21.10 22.90 5.48
C ASP A 83 21.65 23.47 6.81
N PRO A 84 21.87 22.63 7.84
CA PRO A 84 22.36 23.06 9.13
C PRO A 84 23.68 23.83 9.08
N ALA A 85 24.57 23.47 8.15
CA ALA A 85 25.87 24.12 7.96
C ALA A 85 25.73 25.60 7.55
N LEU A 86 24.58 25.98 6.98
CA LEU A 86 24.30 27.34 6.52
C LEU A 86 23.49 28.16 7.54
N LEU A 87 22.96 27.56 8.60
CA LEU A 87 22.25 28.27 9.66
C LEU A 87 23.11 29.35 10.34
N PRO A 88 24.42 29.14 10.64
CA PRO A 88 25.26 30.20 11.17
C PRO A 88 25.41 31.40 10.24
N THR A 89 25.40 31.16 8.92
CA THR A 89 25.47 32.23 7.90
C THR A 89 24.17 33.04 7.88
N LEU A 90 23.03 32.36 7.96
CA LEU A 90 21.73 33.02 8.09
C LEU A 90 21.66 33.82 9.40
N ALA A 91 22.13 33.26 10.51
CA ALA A 91 22.06 33.88 11.84
C ALA A 91 22.91 35.16 11.98
N LYS A 92 23.90 35.37 11.11
CA LYS A 92 24.66 36.64 11.02
C LYS A 92 23.80 37.79 10.51
N ASN A 93 22.80 37.49 9.69
CA ASN A 93 22.01 38.47 8.94
C ASN A 93 20.53 38.51 9.36
N ALA A 94 20.06 37.50 10.10
CA ALA A 94 18.68 37.40 10.55
C ALA A 94 18.56 36.72 11.92
N THR A 95 17.59 37.16 12.71
CA THR A 95 17.23 36.57 14.02
C THR A 95 15.79 36.09 14.08
N ASN A 96 14.98 36.47 13.10
CA ASN A 96 13.57 36.11 12.99
C ASN A 96 13.19 35.85 11.52
N ALA A 97 11.96 35.39 11.31
CA ALA A 97 11.48 35.02 9.98
C ALA A 97 11.42 36.20 8.98
N GLU A 98 11.09 37.40 9.44
CA GLU A 98 10.99 38.59 8.59
C GLU A 98 12.35 39.02 8.07
N GLU A 99 13.35 39.08 8.97
CA GLU A 99 14.73 39.37 8.60
C GLU A 99 15.32 38.29 7.67
N ALA A 100 15.04 37.01 7.95
CA ALA A 100 15.53 35.90 7.14
C ALA A 100 14.97 35.95 5.72
N ALA A 101 13.68 36.19 5.57
CA ALA A 101 13.07 36.31 4.25
C ALA A 101 13.59 37.53 3.48
N ALA A 102 13.74 38.69 4.14
CA ALA A 102 14.30 39.89 3.52
C ALA A 102 15.74 39.66 3.06
N TYR A 103 16.55 38.98 3.88
CA TYR A 103 17.93 38.64 3.55
C TYR A 103 18.02 37.70 2.34
N LEU A 104 17.22 36.62 2.31
CA LEU A 104 17.18 35.70 1.17
C LEU A 104 16.70 36.39 -0.11
N GLN A 105 15.70 37.27 -0.02
CA GLN A 105 15.21 38.05 -1.15
C GLN A 105 16.28 39.01 -1.69
N GLN A 106 17.02 39.69 -0.80
CA GLN A 106 18.12 40.57 -1.18
C GLN A 106 19.24 39.77 -1.87
N LEU A 107 19.67 38.65 -1.29
CA LEU A 107 20.68 37.78 -1.89
C LEU A 107 20.26 37.31 -3.28
N SER A 108 18.98 36.94 -3.45
CA SER A 108 18.46 36.48 -4.75
C SER A 108 18.57 37.53 -5.85
N GLN A 109 18.70 38.81 -5.50
CA GLN A 109 18.85 39.92 -6.46
C GLN A 109 20.30 40.34 -6.62
N GLU A 110 21.06 40.39 -5.53
CA GLU A 110 22.41 40.98 -5.52
C GLU A 110 23.53 39.94 -5.67
N GLN A 111 23.34 38.73 -5.15
CA GLN A 111 24.32 37.65 -5.09
C GLN A 111 23.66 36.29 -5.33
N PRO A 112 23.16 36.05 -6.55
CA PRO A 112 22.39 34.84 -6.84
C PRO A 112 23.23 33.57 -6.59
N ASP A 113 24.54 33.59 -6.85
CA ASP A 113 25.43 32.44 -6.63
C ASP A 113 25.76 32.17 -5.15
N HIS A 114 25.12 32.87 -4.20
CA HIS A 114 25.34 32.65 -2.78
C HIS A 114 24.91 31.23 -2.37
N PRO A 115 25.71 30.47 -1.61
CA PRO A 115 25.44 29.05 -1.28
C PRO A 115 24.02 28.78 -0.74
N ILE A 116 23.51 29.65 0.14
CA ILE A 116 22.14 29.52 0.70
C ILE A 116 21.01 29.52 -0.34
N LEU A 117 21.25 30.04 -1.54
CA LEU A 117 20.30 30.05 -2.66
C LEU A 117 20.47 28.83 -3.56
N SER A 118 21.45 27.96 -3.30
CA SER A 118 21.56 26.71 -4.02
C SER A 118 20.36 25.83 -3.72
N THR A 119 19.78 25.18 -4.73
CA THR A 119 18.72 24.20 -4.52
C THR A 119 19.20 23.00 -3.69
N TYR A 120 20.50 22.69 -3.70
CA TYR A 120 21.08 21.60 -2.91
C TYR A 120 21.29 21.96 -1.44
N SER A 121 21.13 23.24 -1.07
CA SER A 121 21.18 23.70 0.32
C SER A 121 19.85 23.54 1.06
N TRP A 122 18.84 22.96 0.42
CA TRP A 122 17.51 22.80 0.99
C TRP A 122 17.09 21.33 0.89
N TYR A 123 16.48 20.81 1.95
CA TYR A 123 15.92 19.46 1.99
C TYR A 123 14.40 19.57 2.00
N ALA A 124 13.76 19.12 0.93
CA ALA A 124 12.30 19.05 0.85
C ALA A 124 11.76 18.06 1.89
N LEU A 125 10.77 18.48 2.70
CA LEU A 125 10.18 17.71 3.79
C LEU A 125 8.80 17.15 3.41
N GLU A 126 7.99 17.97 2.75
CA GLU A 126 6.60 17.65 2.38
C GLU A 126 6.27 18.34 1.07
N VAL A 127 5.60 17.62 0.19
CA VAL A 127 5.05 18.13 -1.06
C VAL A 127 3.55 17.90 -1.06
N LYS A 128 2.78 18.93 -1.37
CA LYS A 128 1.32 18.83 -1.43
C LYS A 128 0.69 19.74 -2.46
N GLN A 129 -0.48 19.33 -2.92
CA GLN A 129 -1.30 20.06 -3.85
C GLN A 129 -2.75 20.02 -3.37
N LYS A 130 -3.32 21.20 -3.18
CA LYS A 130 -4.74 21.34 -2.84
C LYS A 130 -5.55 21.32 -4.13
N GLN A 131 -6.43 20.34 -4.27
CA GLN A 131 -7.29 20.13 -5.44
C GLN A 131 -8.77 20.25 -5.06
N ASP A 132 -9.66 20.29 -6.05
CA ASP A 132 -11.11 20.38 -5.83
C ASP A 132 -11.70 19.21 -5.03
N GLN A 133 -11.12 18.02 -5.18
CA GLN A 133 -11.59 16.79 -4.53
C GLN A 133 -10.81 16.39 -3.27
N GLY A 134 -9.90 17.26 -2.79
CA GLY A 134 -9.11 16.98 -1.59
C GLY A 134 -7.69 17.51 -1.67
N GLU A 135 -6.83 17.00 -0.79
CA GLU A 135 -5.39 17.27 -0.78
C GLU A 135 -4.65 16.03 -1.24
N THR A 136 -3.72 16.22 -2.18
CA THR A 136 -2.74 15.22 -2.57
C THR A 136 -1.41 15.57 -1.93
N LYS A 137 -0.70 14.62 -1.33
CA LYS A 137 0.58 14.89 -0.67
C LYS A 137 1.46 13.65 -0.55
N TYR A 138 2.75 13.89 -0.37
CA TYR A 138 3.70 12.91 0.14
C TYR A 138 4.75 13.63 1.01
N THR A 139 5.52 12.85 1.76
CA THR A 139 6.59 13.33 2.63
C THR A 139 7.92 12.72 2.22
N THR A 140 9.00 13.26 2.74
CA THR A 140 10.32 12.66 2.56
C THR A 140 10.86 12.17 3.90
N LEU A 141 11.86 11.30 3.84
CA LEU A 141 12.64 10.88 5.00
C LEU A 141 13.21 12.07 5.80
N TRP A 142 13.54 13.18 5.12
CA TRP A 142 14.04 14.39 5.77
C TRP A 142 13.08 14.97 6.81
N LYS A 143 11.77 14.76 6.63
CA LYS A 143 10.73 15.20 7.58
C LYS A 143 10.91 14.53 8.95
N TYR A 144 11.36 13.28 8.95
CA TYR A 144 11.54 12.46 10.13
C TYR A 144 12.94 12.57 10.70
N LEU A 145 13.94 12.49 9.82
CA LEU A 145 15.35 12.58 10.22
C LEU A 145 15.69 13.96 10.79
N ASN A 146 15.09 15.01 10.23
CA ASN A 146 15.40 16.40 10.50
C ASN A 146 16.90 16.71 10.34
N PRO A 147 17.33 17.23 9.18
CA PRO A 147 18.74 17.53 8.90
C PRO A 147 19.48 18.29 10.01
N SER A 148 18.81 19.16 10.78
CA SER A 148 19.41 19.86 11.94
C SER A 148 19.97 18.94 13.04
N LEU A 149 19.63 17.66 13.04
CA LEU A 149 20.16 16.65 13.96
C LEU A 149 21.45 16.01 13.46
N ILE A 150 21.84 16.25 12.20
CA ILE A 150 23.10 15.78 11.61
C ILE A 150 24.21 16.73 12.07
N THR A 151 25.18 16.19 12.80
CA THR A 151 26.31 16.96 13.35
C THR A 151 27.64 16.46 12.77
N ALA A 152 28.71 17.22 12.99
CA ALA A 152 30.06 16.79 12.63
C ALA A 152 30.49 15.51 13.38
N ASP A 153 29.89 15.24 14.54
CA ASP A 153 30.09 14.02 15.33
C ASP A 153 29.20 12.85 14.85
N GLY A 154 28.48 13.02 13.73
CA GLY A 154 27.53 12.05 13.19
C GLY A 154 26.08 12.32 13.61
N ILE A 155 25.25 11.29 13.45
CA ILE A 155 23.82 11.30 13.78
C ILE A 155 23.62 10.37 14.97
N ASP A 156 22.81 10.81 15.93
CA ASP A 156 22.40 10.02 17.09
C ASP A 156 21.64 8.74 16.61
N PRO A 157 22.16 7.53 16.87
CA PRO A 157 21.59 6.29 16.34
C PRO A 157 20.14 6.05 16.76
N GLU A 158 19.77 6.41 18.01
CA GLU A 158 18.39 6.25 18.48
C GLU A 158 17.43 7.13 17.69
N LYS A 159 17.85 8.36 17.36
CA LYS A 159 17.03 9.29 16.56
C LYS A 159 16.96 8.89 15.11
N MET A 160 18.03 8.29 14.58
CA MET A 160 18.03 7.71 13.24
C MET A 160 17.00 6.57 13.16
N ASN A 161 17.06 5.62 14.10
CA ASN A 161 16.10 4.50 14.17
C ASN A 161 14.66 5.01 14.31
N GLU A 162 14.43 5.98 15.19
CA GLU A 162 13.10 6.58 15.35
C GLU A 162 12.59 7.25 14.07
N ALA A 163 13.45 8.01 13.38
CA ALA A 163 13.10 8.69 12.14
C ALA A 163 12.69 7.70 11.04
N MET A 164 13.49 6.66 10.85
CA MET A 164 13.20 5.64 9.85
C MET A 164 11.95 4.85 10.18
N ASN A 165 11.75 4.46 11.45
CA ASN A 165 10.55 3.72 11.88
C ASN A 165 9.28 4.53 11.63
N ASN A 166 9.34 5.84 11.82
CA ASN A 166 8.21 6.72 11.54
C ASN A 166 7.96 6.88 10.03
N PHE A 167 9.00 6.99 9.22
CA PHE A 167 8.89 7.05 7.76
C PHE A 167 8.29 5.74 7.20
N ALA A 168 8.80 4.61 7.67
CA ALA A 168 8.32 3.27 7.38
C ALA A 168 6.83 3.10 7.66
N LYS A 169 6.41 3.57 8.84
CA LYS A 169 5.01 3.51 9.26
C LYS A 169 4.10 4.36 8.37
N GLU A 170 4.51 5.58 8.01
CA GLU A 170 3.73 6.41 7.08
C GLU A 170 3.64 5.77 5.69
N TRP A 171 4.72 5.15 5.21
CA TRP A 171 4.75 4.43 3.95
C TRP A 171 3.72 3.30 3.93
N ALA A 172 3.69 2.47 4.97
CA ALA A 172 2.73 1.37 5.13
C ALA A 172 1.28 1.86 5.25
N ASP A 173 1.03 2.90 6.06
CA ASP A 173 -0.31 3.46 6.28
C ASP A 173 -0.90 4.08 5.00
N THR A 174 -0.06 4.67 4.14
CA THR A 174 -0.49 5.37 2.91
C THR A 174 -0.88 4.40 1.79
N ASN A 175 -0.21 3.26 1.74
CA ASN A 175 -0.38 2.25 0.70
C ASN A 175 -1.56 1.28 0.95
N GLY A 176 -2.15 1.31 2.15
CA GLY A 176 -3.26 0.45 2.52
C GLY A 176 -2.88 -1.03 2.57
N SER A 177 -3.83 -1.87 2.97
CA SER A 177 -3.65 -3.31 3.17
C SER A 177 -3.70 -4.15 1.87
N VAL A 178 -3.38 -3.57 0.70
CA VAL A 178 -3.65 -4.18 -0.63
C VAL A 178 -2.42 -4.12 -1.56
N ILE A 179 -1.22 -4.00 -1.01
CA ILE A 179 0.03 -4.09 -1.80
C ILE A 179 0.62 -5.49 -1.62
N SER A 180 0.96 -6.16 -2.73
CA SER A 180 1.56 -7.49 -2.70
C SER A 180 2.93 -7.46 -2.03
N GLU A 181 3.28 -8.55 -1.36
CA GLU A 181 4.57 -8.73 -0.66
C GLU A 181 5.77 -8.44 -1.56
N ASP A 182 5.71 -8.85 -2.84
CA ASP A 182 6.75 -8.55 -3.82
C ASP A 182 6.96 -7.04 -4.04
N VAL A 183 5.88 -6.24 -4.01
CA VAL A 183 5.96 -4.78 -4.23
C VAL A 183 6.42 -4.08 -2.97
N ILE A 184 6.07 -4.58 -1.78
CA ILE A 184 6.59 -4.07 -0.51
C ILE A 184 8.09 -4.39 -0.40
N THR A 185 8.49 -5.63 -0.70
CA THR A 185 9.89 -6.06 -0.66
C THR A 185 10.74 -5.28 -1.66
N GLN A 186 10.26 -5.15 -2.90
CA GLN A 186 10.94 -4.34 -3.91
C GLN A 186 11.03 -2.87 -3.50
N ALA A 187 9.97 -2.29 -2.94
CA ALA A 187 10.01 -0.91 -2.47
C ALA A 187 10.97 -0.72 -1.28
N ILE A 188 11.08 -1.70 -0.38
CA ILE A 188 12.05 -1.68 0.73
C ILE A 188 13.47 -1.74 0.18
N GLU A 189 13.75 -2.60 -0.80
CA GLU A 189 15.06 -2.67 -1.46
C GLU A 189 15.42 -1.34 -2.14
N GLU A 190 14.49 -0.75 -2.89
CA GLU A 190 14.68 0.55 -3.56
C GLU A 190 14.91 1.69 -2.55
N ILE A 191 14.16 1.72 -1.45
CA ILE A 191 14.35 2.66 -0.35
C ILE A 191 15.74 2.46 0.29
N ASN A 192 16.15 1.22 0.52
CA ASN A 192 17.43 0.89 1.14
C ASN A 192 18.62 1.35 0.27
N GLU A 193 18.58 1.05 -1.03
CA GLU A 193 19.60 1.51 -1.98
C GLU A 193 19.65 3.04 -2.05
N GLY A 194 18.50 3.70 -2.16
CA GLY A 194 18.42 5.14 -2.29
C GLY A 194 18.83 5.90 -1.04
N ILE A 195 18.50 5.39 0.15
CA ILE A 195 18.96 6.00 1.40
C ILE A 195 20.49 5.84 1.53
N THR A 196 21.03 4.65 1.25
CA THR A 196 22.47 4.40 1.27
C THR A 196 23.21 5.43 0.39
N GLN A 197 22.77 5.60 -0.85
CA GLN A 197 23.35 6.57 -1.78
C GLN A 197 23.22 8.02 -1.27
N THR A 198 22.08 8.36 -0.68
CA THR A 198 21.82 9.71 -0.14
C THR A 198 22.76 10.05 1.02
N PHE A 199 23.03 9.09 1.90
CA PHE A 199 23.98 9.31 3.00
C PHE A 199 25.44 9.29 2.57
N GLU A 200 25.80 8.47 1.57
CA GLU A 200 27.13 8.55 0.94
C GLU A 200 27.39 9.95 0.37
N GLU A 201 26.40 10.55 -0.30
CA GLU A 201 26.53 11.92 -0.84
C GLU A 201 26.60 12.97 0.28
N LEU A 202 25.78 12.85 1.33
CA LEU A 202 25.84 13.73 2.50
C LEU A 202 27.21 13.67 3.18
N THR A 203 27.72 12.47 3.47
CA THR A 203 29.03 12.30 4.14
C THR A 203 30.16 12.87 3.30
N ASN A 204 30.11 12.70 1.98
CA ASN A 204 31.05 13.35 1.05
C ASN A 204 30.96 14.89 1.06
N SER A 205 29.80 15.47 1.41
CA SER A 205 29.65 16.93 1.53
C SER A 205 30.26 17.50 2.82
N PHE A 206 30.34 16.69 3.89
CA PHE A 206 31.01 17.04 5.14
C PHE A 206 32.53 16.81 5.04
N SER A 207 33.23 17.68 4.32
CA SER A 207 34.70 17.62 4.13
C SER A 207 35.54 17.60 5.42
N GLU A 208 34.92 17.82 6.59
CA GLU A 208 35.55 17.85 7.91
C GLU A 208 35.36 16.57 8.73
N MET A 209 34.48 15.63 8.32
CA MET A 209 34.35 14.33 9.00
C MET A 209 35.55 13.45 8.67
N THR A 210 36.10 12.77 9.67
CA THR A 210 37.19 11.81 9.46
C THR A 210 36.64 10.52 8.85
N GLU A 211 37.46 9.80 8.07
CA GLU A 211 37.09 8.49 7.50
C GLU A 211 36.57 7.51 8.59
N GLU A 212 37.09 7.62 9.82
CA GLU A 212 36.68 6.81 10.96
C GLU A 212 35.24 7.11 11.39
N ILE A 213 34.86 8.39 11.51
CA ILE A 213 33.49 8.80 11.86
C ILE A 213 32.52 8.44 10.72
N VAL A 214 32.94 8.60 9.46
CA VAL A 214 32.13 8.18 8.30
C VAL A 214 31.87 6.68 8.34
N SER A 215 32.89 5.87 8.63
CA SER A 215 32.73 4.41 8.73
C SER A 215 31.85 3.99 9.91
N GLU A 216 31.97 4.65 11.06
CA GLU A 216 31.17 4.33 12.25
C GLU A 216 29.70 4.69 12.04
N THR A 217 29.42 5.89 11.52
CA THR A 217 28.07 6.32 11.14
C THR A 217 27.46 5.44 10.05
N MET A 218 28.23 4.98 9.05
CA MET A 218 27.76 4.02 8.05
C MET A 218 27.41 2.66 8.67
N ALA A 219 28.21 2.16 9.60
CA ALA A 219 27.93 0.88 10.27
C ALA A 219 26.67 0.96 11.13
N GLU A 220 26.49 2.06 11.86
CA GLU A 220 25.30 2.32 12.66
C GLU A 220 24.04 2.45 11.78
N MET A 221 24.15 3.13 10.63
CA MET A 221 23.05 3.19 9.66
C MET A 221 22.71 1.82 9.09
N ASN A 222 23.70 1.03 8.66
CA ASN A 222 23.43 -0.32 8.15
C ASN A 222 22.74 -1.18 9.20
N SER A 223 23.16 -1.08 10.47
CA SER A 223 22.48 -1.77 11.58
C SER A 223 21.05 -1.27 11.81
N ALA A 224 20.82 0.05 11.71
CA ALA A 224 19.48 0.63 11.78
C ALA A 224 18.59 0.09 10.66
N PHE A 225 19.12 0.02 9.43
CA PHE A 225 18.43 -0.49 8.25
C PHE A 225 18.13 -1.99 8.34
N GLU A 226 19.07 -2.79 8.84
CA GLU A 226 18.81 -4.21 9.12
C GLU A 226 17.69 -4.34 10.16
N GLU A 227 17.70 -3.55 11.23
CA GLU A 227 16.66 -3.58 12.26
C GLU A 227 15.29 -3.09 11.73
N LEU A 228 15.27 -2.14 10.79
CA LEU A 228 14.06 -1.72 10.07
C LEU A 228 13.56 -2.79 9.11
N ALA A 229 14.45 -3.39 8.32
CA ALA A 229 14.10 -4.47 7.40
C ALA A 229 13.51 -5.64 8.19
N ASP A 230 14.09 -5.95 9.35
CA ASP A 230 13.55 -6.91 10.30
C ASP A 230 12.20 -6.43 10.87
N SER A 231 12.05 -5.16 11.25
CA SER A 231 10.78 -4.60 11.74
C SER A 231 9.67 -4.59 10.69
N PHE A 232 10.02 -4.35 9.42
CA PHE A 232 9.12 -4.45 8.28
C PHE A 232 8.75 -5.91 8.00
N SER A 233 9.71 -6.83 8.14
CA SER A 233 9.44 -8.27 8.08
C SER A 233 8.50 -8.73 9.21
N GLU A 234 8.60 -8.12 10.39
CA GLU A 234 7.67 -8.36 11.50
C GLU A 234 6.29 -7.70 11.27
N LEU A 235 6.25 -6.52 10.63
CA LEU A 235 5.01 -5.86 10.20
C LEU A 235 4.31 -6.61 9.06
N SER A 236 5.05 -7.25 8.15
CA SER A 236 4.48 -8.11 7.11
C SER A 236 3.86 -9.37 7.71
N ILE A 237 4.39 -9.90 8.82
CA ILE A 237 3.82 -11.06 9.53
C ILE A 237 2.43 -10.76 10.15
N ASP A 238 2.11 -9.50 10.50
CA ASP A 238 0.75 -9.14 10.97
C ASP A 238 -0.23 -8.85 9.80
N LEU A 239 0.31 -8.65 8.59
CA LEU A 239 -0.43 -8.60 7.32
C LEU A 239 -0.57 -10.00 6.67
N GLU A 240 0.19 -11.00 7.12
CA GLU A 240 0.09 -12.43 6.78
C GLU A 240 -1.11 -13.14 7.44
N LYS A 241 -2.30 -12.57 7.30
CA LYS A 241 -3.43 -13.44 7.00
C LYS A 241 -3.67 -13.27 5.51
N GLU A 242 -3.15 -14.21 4.70
CA GLU A 242 -3.57 -14.32 3.30
C GLU A 242 -5.06 -14.05 3.23
N ASN A 243 -5.42 -12.95 2.56
CA ASN A 243 -6.80 -12.56 2.38
C ASN A 243 -7.48 -13.72 1.65
N ILE A 244 -8.45 -14.38 2.29
CA ILE A 244 -9.07 -15.60 1.75
C ILE A 244 -9.60 -15.32 0.35
N PHE A 245 -10.10 -14.10 0.11
CA PHE A 245 -10.59 -13.67 -1.18
C PHE A 245 -9.51 -13.61 -2.26
N GLU A 246 -8.31 -13.14 -1.94
CA GLU A 246 -7.18 -13.08 -2.89
C GLU A 246 -6.68 -14.49 -3.23
N ALA A 247 -6.51 -15.35 -2.22
CA ALA A 247 -6.14 -16.74 -2.42
C ALA A 247 -7.15 -17.49 -3.33
N ILE A 248 -8.45 -17.20 -3.19
CA ILE A 248 -9.50 -17.72 -4.09
C ILE A 248 -9.33 -17.18 -5.52
N ILE A 249 -9.09 -15.88 -5.69
CA ILE A 249 -8.89 -15.26 -7.01
C ILE A 249 -7.69 -15.91 -7.72
N ASP A 250 -6.58 -16.04 -7.02
CA ASP A 250 -5.34 -16.56 -7.60
C ASP A 250 -5.46 -18.05 -7.92
N PHE A 251 -6.14 -18.83 -7.07
CA PHE A 251 -6.51 -20.20 -7.40
C PHE A 251 -7.30 -20.30 -8.71
N PHE A 252 -8.38 -19.52 -8.87
CA PHE A 252 -9.22 -19.62 -10.07
C PHE A 252 -8.55 -19.05 -11.32
N LYS A 253 -7.67 -18.06 -11.19
CA LYS A 253 -6.79 -17.62 -12.30
C LYS A 253 -5.83 -18.74 -12.72
N ALA A 254 -5.18 -19.39 -11.76
CA ALA A 254 -4.21 -20.45 -12.03
C ALA A 254 -4.84 -21.70 -12.65
N GLU A 255 -6.07 -22.06 -12.26
CA GLU A 255 -6.84 -23.14 -12.89
C GLU A 255 -7.52 -22.71 -14.21
N GLU A 256 -7.34 -21.45 -14.63
CA GLU A 256 -7.91 -20.85 -15.86
C GLU A 256 -9.45 -20.79 -15.90
N TRP A 257 -10.11 -20.72 -14.75
CA TRP A 257 -11.56 -20.58 -14.68
C TRP A 257 -12.00 -19.15 -14.97
N GLN A 258 -13.09 -19.01 -15.72
CA GLN A 258 -13.71 -17.71 -15.95
C GLN A 258 -14.66 -17.36 -14.80
N PHE A 259 -14.52 -16.15 -14.26
CA PHE A 259 -15.35 -15.69 -13.14
C PHE A 259 -15.67 -14.19 -13.21
N GLN A 260 -16.71 -13.80 -12.47
CA GLN A 260 -17.12 -12.41 -12.24
C GLN A 260 -16.98 -12.07 -10.76
N ILE A 261 -16.38 -10.93 -10.45
CA ILE A 261 -16.21 -10.44 -9.07
C ILE A 261 -17.48 -9.70 -8.62
N ILE A 262 -17.98 -10.06 -7.44
CA ILE A 262 -19.04 -9.35 -6.71
C ILE A 262 -18.38 -8.70 -5.48
N GLN A 263 -17.85 -7.48 -5.67
CA GLN A 263 -16.97 -6.81 -4.68
C GLN A 263 -17.62 -6.63 -3.30
N GLU A 264 -18.89 -6.21 -3.25
CA GLU A 264 -19.61 -5.97 -1.97
C GLU A 264 -19.68 -7.21 -1.06
N GLN A 265 -19.57 -8.40 -1.64
CA GLN A 265 -19.74 -9.67 -0.93
C GLN A 265 -18.46 -10.51 -0.88
N GLN A 266 -17.34 -10.00 -1.40
CA GLN A 266 -16.10 -10.76 -1.59
C GLN A 266 -16.40 -12.17 -2.14
N THR A 267 -17.14 -12.19 -3.25
CA THR A 267 -17.64 -13.41 -3.87
C THR A 267 -17.29 -13.44 -5.35
N LEU A 268 -16.82 -14.57 -5.84
CA LEU A 268 -16.69 -14.85 -7.27
C LEU A 268 -17.90 -15.64 -7.73
N ARG A 269 -18.52 -15.21 -8.83
CA ARG A 269 -19.52 -16.00 -9.56
C ARG A 269 -18.84 -16.68 -10.73
N LEU A 270 -19.00 -17.99 -10.82
CA LEU A 270 -18.41 -18.82 -11.88
C LEU A 270 -19.51 -19.65 -12.54
N ILE A 271 -19.24 -20.16 -13.73
CA ILE A 271 -20.10 -21.14 -14.39
C ILE A 271 -19.30 -22.43 -14.53
N PHE A 272 -19.81 -23.52 -13.96
CA PHE A 272 -19.20 -24.84 -14.12
C PHE A 272 -20.04 -25.69 -15.07
N LYS A 273 -19.36 -26.48 -15.90
CA LYS A 273 -19.97 -27.43 -16.82
C LYS A 273 -19.46 -28.83 -16.49
N GLY A 274 -20.33 -29.62 -15.87
CA GLY A 274 -20.10 -31.04 -15.60
C GLY A 274 -20.59 -31.93 -16.76
N ASN A 275 -20.63 -33.24 -16.52
CA ASN A 275 -21.12 -34.21 -17.47
C ASN A 275 -22.65 -34.19 -17.58
N ASN A 276 -23.34 -33.89 -16.47
CA ASN A 276 -24.79 -33.99 -16.34
C ASN A 276 -25.49 -32.63 -16.41
N GLY A 277 -24.75 -31.52 -16.45
CA GLY A 277 -25.33 -30.19 -16.55
C GLY A 277 -24.33 -29.04 -16.52
N GLN A 278 -24.87 -27.83 -16.56
CA GLN A 278 -24.11 -26.60 -16.37
C GLN A 278 -24.84 -25.74 -15.34
N TRP A 279 -24.09 -25.16 -14.41
CA TRP A 279 -24.67 -24.37 -13.33
C TRP A 279 -23.78 -23.23 -12.83
N ASP A 280 -24.41 -22.29 -12.13
CA ASP A 280 -23.73 -21.19 -11.45
C ASP A 280 -23.09 -21.69 -10.16
N CYS A 281 -21.86 -21.25 -9.92
CA CYS A 281 -21.11 -21.45 -8.68
C CYS A 281 -20.79 -20.11 -8.02
N TYR A 282 -20.66 -20.13 -6.68
CA TYR A 282 -20.29 -18.96 -5.90
C TYR A 282 -19.16 -19.32 -4.93
N ALA A 283 -17.98 -18.72 -5.12
CA ALA A 283 -16.85 -18.81 -4.22
C ALA A 283 -16.85 -17.58 -3.31
N ARG A 284 -17.14 -17.75 -2.02
CA ARG A 284 -17.30 -16.64 -1.07
C ARG A 284 -16.26 -16.70 0.02
N ALA A 285 -15.49 -15.63 0.12
CA ALA A 285 -14.65 -15.38 1.27
C ALA A 285 -15.47 -14.77 2.42
N ARG A 286 -15.22 -15.25 3.64
CA ARG A 286 -15.80 -14.73 4.87
C ARG A 286 -14.68 -14.29 5.80
N GLU A 287 -13.99 -13.22 5.42
CA GLU A 287 -12.76 -12.74 6.10
C GLU A 287 -12.92 -12.61 7.61
N LYS A 288 -14.00 -11.95 8.06
CA LYS A 288 -14.28 -11.77 9.50
C LYS A 288 -14.44 -13.08 10.27
N GLN A 289 -14.86 -14.15 9.60
CA GLN A 289 -15.04 -15.47 10.20
C GLN A 289 -13.87 -16.42 9.87
N GLN A 290 -12.89 -15.99 9.07
CA GLN A 290 -11.81 -16.83 8.55
C GLN A 290 -12.33 -18.12 7.88
N GLN A 291 -13.31 -17.98 6.99
CA GLN A 291 -13.93 -19.12 6.30
C GLN A 291 -13.97 -18.93 4.79
N PHE A 292 -13.72 -20.00 4.06
CA PHE A 292 -14.05 -20.09 2.64
C PHE A 292 -15.28 -20.97 2.47
N VAL A 293 -16.27 -20.49 1.70
CA VAL A 293 -17.46 -21.26 1.35
C VAL A 293 -17.65 -21.28 -0.16
N PHE A 294 -17.86 -22.46 -0.72
CA PHE A 294 -18.15 -22.63 -2.14
C PHE A 294 -19.53 -23.26 -2.32
N TYR A 295 -20.32 -22.70 -3.25
CA TYR A 295 -21.66 -23.17 -3.56
C TYR A 295 -21.77 -23.55 -5.03
N SER A 296 -22.41 -24.69 -5.32
CA SER A 296 -22.99 -25.01 -6.62
C SER A 296 -24.50 -24.86 -6.55
N ILE A 297 -25.11 -24.06 -7.42
CA ILE A 297 -26.56 -23.88 -7.46
C ILE A 297 -27.16 -24.88 -8.44
N CYS A 298 -28.09 -25.72 -8.01
CA CYS A 298 -28.74 -26.66 -8.91
C CYS A 298 -29.45 -25.89 -10.06
N PRO A 299 -29.30 -26.30 -11.33
CA PRO A 299 -29.82 -25.55 -12.47
C PRO A 299 -31.35 -25.60 -12.61
N ILE A 300 -32.04 -26.36 -11.75
CA ILE A 300 -33.50 -26.47 -11.74
C ILE A 300 -34.08 -25.91 -10.44
N LYS A 301 -35.26 -25.30 -10.58
CA LYS A 301 -36.05 -24.79 -9.45
C LYS A 301 -37.22 -25.73 -9.20
N ILE A 302 -37.39 -26.15 -7.96
CA ILE A 302 -38.38 -27.16 -7.59
C ILE A 302 -39.77 -26.53 -7.46
N LEU A 303 -40.78 -27.20 -8.00
CA LEU A 303 -42.20 -26.86 -7.81
C LEU A 303 -42.67 -27.29 -6.41
N ASP A 304 -43.60 -26.55 -5.81
CA ASP A 304 -44.11 -26.81 -4.46
C ASP A 304 -44.55 -28.27 -4.23
N SER A 305 -45.14 -28.91 -5.23
CA SER A 305 -45.59 -30.31 -5.17
C SER A 305 -44.47 -31.33 -5.02
N LYS A 306 -43.22 -30.97 -5.36
CA LYS A 306 -42.05 -31.84 -5.34
C LYS A 306 -41.11 -31.56 -4.17
N ILE A 307 -41.33 -30.49 -3.42
CA ILE A 307 -40.47 -30.08 -2.30
C ILE A 307 -40.28 -31.20 -1.28
N GLN A 308 -41.36 -31.94 -0.93
CA GLN A 308 -41.26 -33.02 0.06
C GLN A 308 -40.40 -34.19 -0.42
N ALA A 309 -40.56 -34.60 -1.69
CA ALA A 309 -39.77 -35.70 -2.26
C ALA A 309 -38.28 -35.32 -2.36
N ILE A 310 -37.99 -34.08 -2.76
CA ILE A 310 -36.62 -33.54 -2.81
C ILE A 310 -36.03 -33.39 -1.40
N ALA A 311 -36.81 -32.97 -0.41
CA ALA A 311 -36.35 -32.88 0.97
C ALA A 311 -35.92 -34.27 1.50
N GLU A 312 -36.69 -35.32 1.18
CA GLU A 312 -36.29 -36.70 1.49
C GLU A 312 -35.03 -37.12 0.73
N PHE A 313 -34.94 -36.82 -0.57
CA PHE A 313 -33.75 -37.13 -1.39
C PHE A 313 -32.49 -36.48 -0.82
N ILE A 314 -32.56 -35.19 -0.49
CA ILE A 314 -31.44 -34.43 0.10
C ILE A 314 -31.06 -34.99 1.48
N ALA A 315 -32.03 -35.34 2.32
CA ALA A 315 -31.75 -35.95 3.62
C ALA A 315 -31.05 -37.30 3.48
N ARG A 316 -31.41 -38.10 2.48
CA ARG A 316 -30.75 -39.37 2.15
C ARG A 316 -29.35 -39.16 1.59
N ALA A 317 -29.18 -38.28 0.61
CA ALA A 317 -27.89 -37.95 0.02
C ALA A 317 -26.88 -37.44 1.06
N ASN A 318 -27.33 -36.61 2.00
CA ASN A 318 -26.47 -36.07 3.04
C ASN A 318 -26.09 -37.11 4.11
N TYR A 319 -26.80 -38.25 4.20
CA TYR A 319 -26.52 -39.25 5.21
C TYR A 319 -25.24 -40.02 4.87
N GLY A 320 -24.16 -39.74 5.61
CA GLY A 320 -22.84 -40.35 5.38
C GLY A 320 -21.92 -39.52 4.48
N MET A 321 -22.38 -38.37 3.98
CA MET A 321 -21.57 -37.44 3.20
C MET A 321 -20.48 -36.81 4.07
N ILE A 322 -19.22 -36.90 3.61
CA ILE A 322 -18.05 -36.47 4.39
C ILE A 322 -17.69 -35.00 4.14
N ILE A 323 -17.67 -34.58 2.87
CA ILE A 323 -17.27 -33.23 2.47
C ILE A 323 -18.43 -32.51 1.79
N GLY A 324 -19.02 -31.57 2.53
CA GLY A 324 -20.13 -30.74 2.06
C GLY A 324 -21.51 -31.32 2.36
N ASN A 325 -22.54 -30.64 1.86
CA ASN A 325 -23.92 -31.05 1.99
C ASN A 325 -24.82 -30.38 0.94
N PHE A 326 -25.92 -31.04 0.56
CA PHE A 326 -27.04 -30.42 -0.13
C PHE A 326 -27.90 -29.59 0.84
N GLU A 327 -28.39 -28.45 0.37
CA GLU A 327 -29.33 -27.57 1.07
C GLU A 327 -30.56 -27.32 0.19
N LEU A 328 -31.73 -27.24 0.82
CA LEU A 328 -33.00 -26.94 0.18
C LEU A 328 -33.61 -25.68 0.80
N ASN A 329 -33.92 -24.70 -0.03
CA ASN A 329 -34.72 -23.56 0.39
C ASN A 329 -36.21 -23.86 0.17
N PHE A 330 -36.96 -24.07 1.25
CA PHE A 330 -38.39 -24.37 1.21
C PHE A 330 -39.25 -23.21 0.67
N THR A 331 -38.75 -21.98 0.69
CA THR A 331 -39.50 -20.79 0.24
C THR A 331 -39.51 -20.67 -1.28
N ASN A 332 -38.41 -21.02 -1.95
CA ASN A 332 -38.27 -20.84 -3.38
C ASN A 332 -37.89 -22.12 -4.14
N GLY A 333 -37.71 -23.25 -3.48
CA GLY A 333 -37.34 -24.51 -4.12
C GLY A 333 -35.92 -24.53 -4.70
N GLU A 334 -35.04 -23.63 -4.30
CA GLU A 334 -33.62 -23.66 -4.70
C GLU A 334 -32.90 -24.78 -3.97
N ILE A 335 -32.13 -25.57 -4.74
CA ILE A 335 -31.20 -26.56 -4.22
C ILE A 335 -29.79 -26.05 -4.44
N ARG A 336 -28.92 -26.23 -3.46
CA ARG A 336 -27.48 -25.96 -3.62
C ARG A 336 -26.64 -27.02 -2.94
N TYR A 337 -25.44 -27.25 -3.46
CA TYR A 337 -24.41 -28.02 -2.78
C TYR A 337 -23.39 -27.07 -2.16
N LYS A 338 -23.10 -27.21 -0.87
CA LYS A 338 -22.18 -26.35 -0.14
C LYS A 338 -20.98 -27.15 0.35
N THR A 339 -19.79 -26.62 0.12
CA THR A 339 -18.55 -27.00 0.80
C THR A 339 -17.97 -25.78 1.50
N SER A 340 -17.27 -26.00 2.60
CA SER A 340 -16.64 -24.90 3.35
C SER A 340 -15.46 -25.39 4.17
N ILE A 341 -14.51 -24.49 4.43
CA ILE A 341 -13.39 -24.71 5.33
C ILE A 341 -13.24 -23.52 6.27
N ASP A 342 -12.93 -23.81 7.53
CA ASP A 342 -12.53 -22.83 8.53
C ASP A 342 -11.00 -22.85 8.62
N VAL A 343 -10.39 -21.68 8.48
CA VAL A 343 -8.93 -21.50 8.48
C VAL A 343 -8.51 -20.59 9.64
N GLN A 344 -9.28 -20.57 10.73
CA GLN A 344 -8.89 -19.82 11.92
C GLN A 344 -7.56 -20.35 12.48
N GLY A 345 -6.56 -19.47 12.55
CA GLY A 345 -5.25 -19.80 13.08
C GLY A 345 -4.29 -20.46 12.08
N ASP A 346 -4.65 -20.52 10.80
CA ASP A 346 -3.79 -21.03 9.72
C ASP A 346 -4.07 -20.28 8.40
N LEU A 347 -3.29 -20.55 7.36
CA LEU A 347 -3.43 -19.97 6.02
C LEU A 347 -4.20 -20.90 5.06
N ILE A 348 -4.85 -20.31 4.05
CA ILE A 348 -5.63 -21.07 3.07
C ILE A 348 -4.81 -21.37 1.82
N SER A 349 -4.13 -22.50 1.79
CA SER A 349 -3.38 -22.89 0.60
C SER A 349 -4.28 -23.21 -0.61
N SER A 350 -3.74 -23.01 -1.82
CA SER A 350 -4.35 -23.43 -3.09
C SER A 350 -4.78 -24.91 -3.09
N ALA A 351 -4.02 -25.78 -2.41
CA ALA A 351 -4.37 -27.20 -2.25
C ALA A 351 -5.68 -27.39 -1.46
N LEU A 352 -5.90 -26.63 -0.39
CA LEU A 352 -7.14 -26.67 0.40
C LEU A 352 -8.32 -26.11 -0.41
N ILE A 353 -8.13 -24.99 -1.12
CA ILE A 353 -9.15 -24.42 -2.02
C ILE A 353 -9.55 -25.45 -3.08
N LYS A 354 -8.58 -26.14 -3.68
CA LYS A 354 -8.81 -27.20 -4.65
C LYS A 354 -9.71 -28.30 -4.09
N GLN A 355 -9.45 -28.80 -2.88
CA GLN A 355 -10.28 -29.83 -2.27
C GLN A 355 -11.73 -29.34 -2.03
N VAL A 356 -11.90 -28.10 -1.55
CA VAL A 356 -13.23 -27.52 -1.30
C VAL A 356 -14.01 -27.35 -2.61
N VAL A 357 -13.37 -26.86 -3.66
CA VAL A 357 -14.01 -26.54 -4.95
C VAL A 357 -14.35 -27.81 -5.73
N TYR A 358 -13.37 -28.71 -5.92
CA TYR A 358 -13.58 -29.90 -6.75
C TYR A 358 -14.55 -30.90 -6.11
N ALA A 359 -14.48 -31.09 -4.79
CA ALA A 359 -15.49 -31.90 -4.10
C ALA A 359 -16.91 -31.35 -4.30
N ASN A 360 -17.06 -30.02 -4.38
CA ASN A 360 -18.37 -29.40 -4.56
C ASN A 360 -18.98 -29.66 -5.94
N VAL A 361 -18.22 -29.37 -6.99
CA VAL A 361 -18.73 -29.47 -8.36
C VAL A 361 -18.90 -30.93 -8.78
N THR A 362 -18.03 -31.84 -8.30
CA THR A 362 -18.18 -33.28 -8.53
C THR A 362 -19.47 -33.81 -7.92
N MET A 363 -19.74 -33.50 -6.65
CA MET A 363 -20.94 -33.99 -5.98
C MET A 363 -22.23 -33.43 -6.57
N MET A 364 -22.25 -32.16 -7.02
CA MET A 364 -23.39 -31.64 -7.77
C MET A 364 -23.58 -32.39 -9.09
N ASP A 365 -22.52 -32.65 -9.84
CA ASP A 365 -22.61 -33.37 -11.13
C ASP A 365 -23.15 -34.79 -10.96
N GLU A 366 -22.68 -35.51 -9.95
CA GLU A 366 -23.04 -36.91 -9.68
C GLU A 366 -24.49 -37.07 -9.23
N TYR A 367 -24.98 -36.17 -8.38
CA TYR A 367 -26.34 -36.27 -7.82
C TYR A 367 -27.40 -35.54 -8.67
N LEU A 368 -27.01 -34.66 -9.60
CA LEU A 368 -27.94 -33.93 -10.46
C LEU A 368 -28.91 -34.86 -11.24
N PRO A 369 -28.47 -35.98 -11.86
CA PRO A 369 -29.39 -36.94 -12.48
C PRO A 369 -30.45 -37.50 -11.54
N GLY A 370 -30.09 -37.79 -10.28
CA GLY A 370 -31.03 -38.30 -9.27
C GLY A 370 -32.05 -37.24 -8.86
N ILE A 371 -31.61 -35.98 -8.69
CA ILE A 371 -32.51 -34.84 -8.45
C ILE A 371 -33.51 -34.75 -9.60
N LEU A 372 -33.04 -34.78 -10.86
CA LEU A 372 -33.91 -34.74 -12.05
C LEU A 372 -34.85 -35.94 -12.12
N ALA A 373 -34.42 -37.14 -11.73
CA ALA A 373 -35.27 -38.33 -11.73
C ALA A 373 -36.43 -38.23 -10.73
N VAL A 374 -36.18 -37.72 -9.52
CA VAL A 374 -37.23 -37.49 -8.51
C VAL A 374 -38.22 -36.40 -8.96
N VAL A 375 -37.72 -35.37 -9.64
CA VAL A 375 -38.54 -34.24 -10.08
C VAL A 375 -39.38 -34.56 -11.32
N ASP A 376 -38.75 -35.11 -12.36
CA ASP A 376 -39.35 -35.25 -13.70
C ASP A 376 -39.90 -36.64 -13.99
N LYS A 377 -39.37 -37.69 -13.33
CA LYS A 377 -39.69 -39.10 -13.64
C LYS A 377 -40.46 -39.81 -12.52
N ASP A 378 -40.82 -39.10 -11.45
CA ASP A 378 -41.55 -39.65 -10.29
C ASP A 378 -40.86 -40.87 -9.66
N VAL A 379 -39.54 -40.99 -9.80
CA VAL A 379 -38.73 -42.01 -9.14
C VAL A 379 -38.72 -41.73 -7.63
N SER A 380 -38.81 -42.77 -6.80
CA SER A 380 -38.76 -42.57 -5.36
C SER A 380 -37.37 -42.08 -4.91
N SER A 381 -37.32 -41.24 -3.88
CA SER A 381 -36.05 -40.70 -3.37
C SER A 381 -35.06 -41.79 -2.93
N ALA A 382 -35.56 -42.95 -2.52
CA ALA A 382 -34.71 -44.10 -2.15
C ALA A 382 -34.09 -44.80 -3.38
N GLU A 383 -34.87 -44.99 -4.44
CA GLU A 383 -34.39 -45.60 -5.68
C GLU A 383 -33.35 -44.72 -6.36
N ALA A 384 -33.59 -43.40 -6.43
CA ALA A 384 -32.67 -42.46 -7.05
C ALA A 384 -31.30 -42.41 -6.35
N ILE A 385 -31.26 -42.48 -5.02
CA ILE A 385 -30.00 -42.55 -4.25
C ILE A 385 -29.28 -43.88 -4.50
N ALA A 386 -30.03 -45.00 -4.50
CA ALA A 386 -29.46 -46.31 -4.77
C ALA A 386 -28.84 -46.42 -6.17
N GLU A 387 -29.35 -45.70 -7.17
CA GLU A 387 -28.77 -45.68 -8.53
C GLU A 387 -27.47 -44.87 -8.60
N ILE A 388 -27.29 -43.87 -7.73
CA ILE A 388 -26.07 -43.04 -7.68
C ILE A 388 -24.95 -43.75 -6.91
N GLU A 389 -25.28 -44.40 -5.80
CA GLU A 389 -24.29 -44.90 -4.83
C GLU A 389 -23.91 -46.39 -5.01
N ASN A 390 -24.54 -47.10 -5.95
CA ASN A 390 -24.20 -48.49 -6.33
C ASN A 390 -23.48 -48.53 -7.68
#